data_AF-A0A011PGL3-F1
#
_entry.id   AF-A0A011PGL3-F1
#
_cell.length_a   1.000
_cell.length_b   1.000
_cell.length_c   1.000
_cell.angle_alpha   90.00
_cell.angle_beta   90.00
_cell.angle_gamma   90.00
#
_symmetry.space_group_name_H-M   'P 1'
#
loop_
_entity.id
_entity.type
_entity.pdbx_description
1 polymer ?
#
loop_
_entity_poly.entity_id
_entity_poly.type
_entity_poly.pdbx_seq_one_letter_code
_entity_poly.pdbx_strand_id
1 'polypeptide(L)'
;MPAFASGSCRRRSAAYTLAASNRKPACACTDHLHQEVRDAIRVQHFLGIDGVMPFLEWKTDDGCDKCRPVLNYCLLSTWSGEARDDPRSRLVTERAHANIQKDGTYSVVPRMWGGLTNAAELRRIADVAEKYQVPTIKLTGGERIESF
;
A
#
# COMPACT_ATOMS: atom_id res chain seq x y z
N MET A 1 -18.84 -56.81 25.67
CA MET A 1 -19.36 -55.83 26.65
C MET A 1 -18.20 -55.38 27.53
N PRO A 2 -18.14 -54.10 27.94
CA PRO A 2 -17.07 -53.16 27.61
C PRO A 2 -16.10 -52.86 28.77
N ALA A 3 -14.94 -52.26 28.46
CA ALA A 3 -14.27 -51.33 29.36
C ALA A 3 -13.37 -50.37 28.56
N PHE A 4 -13.95 -49.21 28.19
CA PHE A 4 -13.19 -48.01 27.83
C PHE A 4 -12.55 -47.47 29.12
N ALA A 5 -11.21 -47.39 29.17
CA ALA A 5 -10.48 -46.70 30.24
C ALA A 5 -9.68 -45.53 29.66
N SER A 6 -10.30 -44.35 29.75
CA SER A 6 -9.72 -43.01 29.89
C SER A 6 -8.31 -42.76 29.33
N GLY A 7 -8.24 -42.37 28.06
CA GLY A 7 -7.08 -41.66 27.53
C GLY A 7 -6.99 -40.26 28.15
N SER A 8 -6.09 -40.06 29.10
CA SER A 8 -5.73 -38.72 29.58
C SER A 8 -4.99 -37.97 28.46
N CYS A 9 -5.71 -37.09 27.76
CA CYS A 9 -5.12 -36.12 26.86
C CYS A 9 -4.27 -35.15 27.68
N ARG A 10 -3.01 -35.51 27.96
CA ARG A 10 -2.03 -34.58 28.49
C ARG A 10 -1.81 -33.53 27.41
N ARG A 11 -2.38 -32.33 27.61
CA ARG A 11 -2.03 -31.14 26.84
C ARG A 11 -0.52 -31.01 26.91
N ARG A 12 0.16 -31.33 25.82
CA ARG A 12 1.54 -30.91 25.63
C ARG A 12 1.49 -29.39 25.54
N SER A 13 1.86 -28.73 26.63
CA SER A 13 2.20 -27.31 26.63
C SER A 13 3.38 -27.16 25.67
N ALA A 14 3.07 -26.83 24.42
CA ALA A 14 4.07 -26.37 23.48
C ALA A 14 4.57 -25.03 24.02
N ALA A 15 5.68 -25.07 24.75
CA ALA A 15 6.44 -23.88 25.07
C ALA A 15 6.85 -23.25 23.73
N TYR A 16 6.16 -22.17 23.36
CA TYR A 16 6.54 -21.38 22.21
C TYR A 16 7.81 -20.64 22.59
N THR A 17 8.97 -21.19 22.23
CA THR A 17 10.25 -20.50 22.38
C THR A 17 10.17 -19.22 21.56
N LEU A 18 10.14 -18.06 22.25
CA LEU A 18 10.29 -16.77 21.60
C LEU A 18 11.65 -16.77 20.89
N ALA A 19 11.62 -16.86 19.56
CA ALA A 19 12.81 -16.73 18.74
C ALA A 19 13.48 -15.39 19.09
N ALA A 20 14.80 -15.44 19.35
CA ALA A 20 15.61 -14.27 19.63
C ALA A 20 15.29 -13.17 18.60
N SER A 21 14.88 -11.99 19.09
CA SER A 21 14.38 -10.90 18.26
C SER A 21 15.48 -10.43 17.32
N ASN A 22 15.43 -10.86 16.06
CA ASN A 22 16.17 -10.21 15.00
C ASN A 22 15.59 -8.80 14.87
N ARG A 23 16.24 -7.81 15.52
CA ARG A 23 15.80 -6.40 15.56
C ARG A 23 15.95 -5.81 14.17
N LYS A 24 14.93 -6.01 13.34
CA LYS A 24 14.88 -5.46 11.99
C LYS A 24 14.10 -4.14 12.02
N PRO A 25 14.74 -3.00 11.70
CA PRO A 25 14.05 -1.72 11.62
C PRO A 25 12.95 -1.76 10.56
N ALA A 26 11.95 -0.89 10.70
CA ALA A 26 10.79 -0.88 9.81
C ALA A 26 11.17 -0.64 8.34
N CYS A 27 12.10 0.27 8.10
CA CYS A 27 12.73 0.50 6.80
C CYS A 27 14.11 1.17 6.98
N ALA A 28 14.81 1.46 5.89
CA ALA A 28 16.12 2.15 5.95
C ALA A 28 16.05 3.60 6.48
N CYS A 29 14.87 4.21 6.50
CA CYS A 29 14.66 5.59 6.94
C CYS A 29 14.50 5.73 8.46
N THR A 30 14.51 4.63 9.22
CA THR A 30 14.41 4.66 10.68
C THR A 30 15.21 3.52 11.30
N ASP A 31 15.61 3.66 12.55
CA ASP A 31 16.17 2.56 13.34
C ASP A 31 15.11 1.91 14.26
N HIS A 32 13.89 2.48 14.30
CA HIS A 32 12.78 1.98 15.09
C HIS A 32 12.16 0.71 14.49
N LEU A 33 11.72 -0.19 15.38
CA LEU A 33 10.98 -1.39 15.05
C LEU A 33 9.52 -1.07 14.75
N HIS A 34 8.84 -1.91 13.97
CA HIS A 34 7.41 -1.76 13.69
C HIS A 34 6.55 -1.65 14.96
N GLN A 35 6.91 -2.39 16.01
CA GLN A 35 6.19 -2.37 17.28
C GLN A 35 6.40 -1.05 18.02
N GLU A 36 7.63 -0.56 18.09
CA GLU A 36 7.98 0.73 18.73
C GLU A 36 7.24 1.89 18.06
N VAL A 37 7.15 1.89 16.72
CA VAL A 37 6.38 2.89 15.96
C VAL A 37 4.89 2.83 16.32
N ARG A 38 4.30 1.63 16.40
CA ARG A 38 2.88 1.45 16.76
C ARG A 38 2.60 1.88 18.20
N ASP A 39 3.52 1.58 19.11
CA ASP A 39 3.38 1.96 20.51
C ASP A 39 3.47 3.48 20.66
N ALA A 40 4.40 4.14 19.95
CA ALA A 40 4.48 5.60 19.91
C ALA A 40 3.19 6.24 19.36
N ILE A 41 2.62 5.70 18.27
CA ILE A 41 1.33 6.15 17.70
C ILE A 41 0.20 6.09 18.73
N ARG A 42 0.18 5.04 19.56
CA ARG A 42 -0.84 4.85 20.59
C ARG A 42 -0.64 5.77 21.79
N VAL A 43 0.59 5.83 22.31
CA VAL A 43 0.92 6.59 23.53
C VAL A 43 0.77 8.09 23.31
N GLN A 44 1.23 8.59 22.16
CA GLN A 44 1.16 10.02 21.83
C GLN A 44 -0.10 10.42 21.08
N HIS A 45 -0.99 9.46 20.78
CA HIS A 45 -2.25 9.68 20.06
C HIS A 45 -2.07 10.44 18.73
N PHE A 46 -1.14 9.97 17.88
CA PHE A 46 -0.93 10.58 16.57
C PHE A 46 -2.07 10.26 15.61
N LEU A 47 -2.57 11.29 14.91
CA LEU A 47 -3.64 11.17 13.91
C LEU A 47 -3.14 11.33 12.47
N GLY A 48 -1.84 11.52 12.24
CA GLY A 48 -1.28 11.73 10.91
C GLY A 48 0.23 11.48 10.85
N ILE A 49 0.73 11.18 9.65
CA ILE A 49 2.15 10.88 9.40
C ILE A 49 3.04 12.08 9.73
N ASP A 50 2.54 13.30 9.46
CA ASP A 50 3.23 14.56 9.73
C ASP A 50 3.60 14.75 11.21
N GLY A 51 2.92 14.07 12.14
CA GLY A 51 3.27 14.06 13.56
C GLY A 51 4.22 12.93 13.94
N VAL A 52 4.06 11.75 13.32
CA VAL A 52 4.84 10.56 13.65
C VAL A 52 6.29 10.68 13.19
N MET A 53 6.51 11.10 11.94
CA MET A 53 7.85 11.13 11.34
C MET A 53 8.79 12.11 12.07
N PRO A 54 8.39 13.36 12.37
CA PRO A 54 9.26 14.27 13.12
C PRO A 54 9.51 13.80 14.55
N PHE A 55 8.49 13.26 15.24
CA PHE A 55 8.62 12.81 16.62
C PHE A 55 9.57 11.61 16.76
N LEU A 56 9.54 10.69 15.80
CA LEU A 56 10.43 9.53 15.78
C LEU A 56 11.76 9.81 15.06
N GLU A 57 12.03 11.08 14.71
CA GLU A 57 13.25 11.54 14.05
C GLU A 57 13.56 10.72 12.79
N TRP A 58 12.55 10.60 11.91
CA TRP A 58 12.71 9.89 10.64
C TRP A 58 13.86 10.51 9.84
N LYS A 59 14.74 9.67 9.26
CA LYS A 59 15.92 10.14 8.52
C LYS A 59 15.57 10.91 7.24
N THR A 60 14.34 10.76 6.76
CA THR A 60 13.82 11.46 5.58
C THR A 60 12.50 12.12 5.92
N ASP A 61 12.37 13.42 5.64
CA ASP A 61 11.17 14.20 5.95
C ASP A 61 9.91 13.65 5.26
N ASP A 62 10.06 13.15 4.03
CA ASP A 62 8.94 12.61 3.24
C ASP A 62 8.79 11.08 3.34
N GLY A 63 9.67 10.38 4.07
CA GLY A 63 9.69 8.92 4.08
C GLY A 63 10.04 8.29 2.72
N CYS A 64 9.68 7.00 2.55
CA CYS A 64 9.88 6.23 1.32
C CYS A 64 8.62 5.43 0.95
N ASP A 65 8.66 4.78 -0.20
CA ASP A 65 7.63 3.88 -0.74
C ASP A 65 7.28 2.71 0.20
N LYS A 66 8.18 2.36 1.13
CA LYS A 66 7.97 1.27 2.10
C LYS A 66 7.36 1.76 3.41
N CYS A 67 7.83 2.89 3.96
CA CYS A 67 7.37 3.32 5.28
C CYS A 67 6.09 4.13 5.26
N ARG A 68 5.84 4.96 4.22
CA ARG A 68 4.59 5.75 4.17
C ARG A 68 3.34 4.86 4.22
N PRO A 69 3.21 3.80 3.40
CA PRO A 69 2.04 2.91 3.48
C PRO A 69 1.89 2.25 4.85
N VAL A 70 3.01 1.83 5.45
CA VAL A 70 3.02 1.18 6.77
C VAL A 70 2.58 2.14 7.87
N LEU A 71 3.08 3.38 7.87
CA LEU A 71 2.70 4.40 8.83
C LEU A 71 1.23 4.78 8.68
N ASN A 72 0.77 4.99 7.44
CA ASN A 72 -0.64 5.27 7.15
C ASN A 72 -1.55 4.14 7.65
N TYR A 73 -1.18 2.89 7.37
CA TYR A 73 -1.92 1.72 7.86
C TYR A 73 -1.95 1.66 9.38
N CYS A 74 -0.83 1.86 10.06
CA CYS A 74 -0.77 1.86 11.53
C CYS A 74 -1.67 2.94 12.14
N LEU A 75 -1.74 4.13 11.54
CA LEU A 75 -2.61 5.21 11.98
C LEU A 75 -4.09 4.85 11.78
N LEU A 76 -4.48 4.48 10.55
CA LEU A 76 -5.88 4.19 10.19
C LEU A 76 -6.43 2.97 10.93
N SER A 77 -5.59 1.94 11.16
CA SER A 77 -6.00 0.75 11.90
C SER A 77 -6.05 0.95 13.42
N THR A 78 -5.30 1.91 13.95
CA THR A 78 -5.33 2.23 15.40
C THR A 78 -6.48 3.18 15.72
N TRP A 79 -6.70 4.20 14.88
CA TRP A 79 -7.69 5.26 15.09
C TRP A 79 -8.70 5.29 13.94
N SER A 80 -9.51 4.23 13.83
CA SER A 80 -10.48 4.10 12.75
C SER A 80 -11.52 5.24 12.79
N GLY A 81 -11.57 6.05 11.73
CA GLY A 81 -12.49 7.18 11.62
C GLY A 81 -11.98 8.51 12.20
N GLU A 82 -10.84 8.50 12.90
CA GLU A 82 -10.21 9.69 13.47
C GLU A 82 -8.86 10.02 12.81
N ALA A 83 -8.07 9.00 12.47
CA ALA A 83 -6.82 9.20 11.75
C ALA A 83 -7.06 9.77 10.35
N ARG A 84 -6.20 10.72 9.97
CA ARG A 84 -6.17 11.32 8.64
C ARG A 84 -5.45 10.40 7.66
N ASP A 85 -6.17 9.92 6.66
CA ASP A 85 -5.58 9.19 5.54
C ASP A 85 -4.65 10.11 4.73
N ASP A 86 -3.45 9.63 4.42
CA ASP A 86 -2.51 10.31 3.52
C ASP A 86 -2.54 9.67 2.12
N PRO A 87 -3.13 10.35 1.12
CA PRO A 87 -3.18 9.86 -0.26
C PRO A 87 -1.80 9.58 -0.88
N ARG A 88 -0.73 10.22 -0.41
CA ARG A 88 0.65 9.98 -0.90
C ARG A 88 1.18 8.61 -0.49
N SER A 89 0.58 8.00 0.53
CA SER A 89 0.91 6.65 0.99
C SER A 89 0.33 5.55 0.09
N ARG A 90 -0.58 5.90 -0.82
CA ARG A 90 -1.11 4.96 -1.82
C ARG A 90 -0.12 4.83 -2.97
N LEU A 91 -0.09 3.64 -3.57
CA LEU A 91 0.72 3.41 -4.76
C LEU A 91 0.27 4.34 -5.89
N VAL A 92 1.21 4.70 -6.76
CA VAL A 92 0.96 5.66 -7.84
C VAL A 92 -0.19 5.19 -8.76
N THR A 93 -0.28 3.89 -8.99
CA THR A 93 -1.37 3.25 -9.76
C THR A 93 -2.73 3.50 -9.13
N GLU A 94 -2.82 3.53 -7.81
CA GLU A 94 -4.08 3.75 -7.09
C GLU A 94 -4.45 5.23 -7.00
N ARG A 95 -3.45 6.13 -6.87
CA ARG A 95 -3.70 7.57 -6.75
C ARG A 95 -4.02 8.24 -8.09
N ALA A 96 -3.39 7.79 -9.16
CA ALA A 96 -3.43 8.43 -10.47
C ALA A 96 -4.17 7.60 -11.53
N HIS A 97 -4.57 6.36 -11.21
CA HIS A 97 -5.14 5.42 -12.16
C HIS A 97 -4.28 5.26 -13.43
N ALA A 98 -2.96 5.34 -13.24
CA ALA A 98 -1.94 5.34 -14.28
C ALA A 98 -0.75 4.50 -13.84
N ASN A 99 -0.12 3.79 -14.77
CA ASN A 99 1.07 3.02 -14.49
C ASN A 99 2.32 3.85 -14.77
N ILE A 100 3.23 3.94 -13.81
CA ILE A 100 4.52 4.62 -14.00
C ILE A 100 5.49 3.71 -14.75
N GLN A 101 6.14 4.25 -15.77
CA GLN A 101 7.16 3.55 -16.57
C GLN A 101 8.57 3.84 -16.01
N LYS A 102 9.56 3.06 -16.44
CA LYS A 102 10.96 3.19 -15.96
C LYS A 102 11.61 4.52 -16.33
N ASP A 103 11.14 5.14 -17.41
CA ASP A 103 11.58 6.45 -17.90
C ASP A 103 10.87 7.62 -17.20
N GLY A 104 10.00 7.35 -16.22
CA GLY A 104 9.24 8.35 -15.49
C GLY A 104 7.97 8.84 -16.21
N THR A 105 7.67 8.31 -17.39
CA THR A 105 6.39 8.57 -18.08
C THR A 105 5.25 7.77 -17.45
N TYR A 106 4.01 8.14 -17.79
CA TYR A 106 2.82 7.45 -17.30
C TYR A 106 2.09 6.81 -18.46
N SER A 107 1.76 5.53 -18.34
CA SER A 107 0.77 4.92 -19.19
C SER A 107 -0.61 4.96 -18.54
N VAL A 108 -1.62 5.25 -19.35
CA VAL A 108 -3.02 5.32 -18.92
C VAL A 108 -3.82 4.33 -19.73
N VAL A 109 -4.68 3.57 -19.05
CA VAL A 109 -5.60 2.62 -19.68
C VAL A 109 -7.03 3.03 -19.34
N PRO A 110 -7.71 3.77 -20.23
CA PRO A 110 -9.11 4.14 -20.03
C PRO A 110 -9.97 2.92 -19.70
N ARG A 111 -10.95 3.13 -18.84
CA ARG A 111 -11.90 2.06 -18.49
C ARG A 111 -12.90 1.89 -19.63
N MET A 112 -12.85 0.72 -20.28
CA MET A 112 -13.80 0.28 -21.30
C MET A 112 -14.53 -0.98 -20.81
N TRP A 113 -15.84 -1.08 -21.08
CA TRP A 113 -16.63 -2.23 -20.66
C TRP A 113 -16.61 -3.31 -21.74
N GLY A 114 -15.82 -4.37 -21.57
CA GLY A 114 -15.73 -5.47 -22.53
C GLY A 114 -15.31 -5.03 -23.94
N GLY A 115 -14.38 -4.08 -24.03
CA GLY A 115 -13.92 -3.52 -25.31
C GLY A 115 -14.95 -2.64 -26.04
N LEU A 116 -16.15 -2.43 -25.49
CA LEU A 116 -17.17 -1.60 -26.11
C LEU A 116 -16.78 -0.12 -25.99
N THR A 117 -16.78 0.57 -27.13
CA THR A 117 -16.61 2.01 -27.24
C THR A 117 -17.39 2.56 -28.44
N ASN A 118 -17.53 3.88 -28.53
CA ASN A 118 -18.15 4.56 -29.66
C ASN A 118 -17.19 5.58 -30.31
N ALA A 119 -17.56 6.06 -31.51
CA ALA A 119 -16.73 7.01 -32.26
C ALA A 119 -16.43 8.31 -31.48
N ALA A 120 -17.33 8.78 -30.62
CA ALA A 120 -17.12 9.99 -29.83
C ALA A 120 -16.14 9.78 -28.66
N GLU A 121 -16.11 8.58 -28.08
CA GLU A 121 -15.11 8.20 -27.08
C GLU A 121 -13.73 8.03 -27.71
N LEU A 122 -13.65 7.37 -28.87
CA LEU A 122 -12.40 7.23 -29.62
C LEU A 122 -11.82 8.59 -30.01
N ARG A 123 -12.66 9.53 -30.47
CA ARG A 123 -12.23 10.92 -30.73
C ARG A 123 -11.70 11.59 -29.49
N ARG A 124 -12.38 11.47 -28.34
CA ARG A 124 -11.89 12.01 -27.07
C ARG A 124 -10.52 11.44 -26.67
N ILE A 125 -10.29 10.15 -26.90
CA ILE A 125 -8.98 9.54 -26.65
C ILE A 125 -7.92 10.14 -27.59
N ALA A 126 -8.25 10.33 -28.86
CA ALA A 126 -7.35 10.96 -29.84
C ALA A 126 -7.03 12.42 -29.46
N ASP A 127 -8.04 13.22 -29.09
CA ASP A 127 -7.87 14.62 -28.67
C ASP A 127 -6.95 14.74 -27.43
N VAL A 128 -7.09 13.81 -26.48
CA VAL A 128 -6.23 13.74 -25.29
C VAL A 128 -4.81 13.34 -25.69
N ALA A 129 -4.66 12.35 -26.57
CA ALA A 129 -3.35 11.92 -27.04
C ALA A 129 -2.61 13.05 -27.76
N GLU A 130 -3.28 13.82 -28.61
CA GLU A 130 -2.70 14.99 -29.27
C GLU A 130 -2.34 16.09 -28.26
N LYS A 131 -3.25 16.42 -27.33
CA LYS A 131 -3.03 17.46 -26.32
C LYS A 131 -1.80 17.20 -25.46
N TYR A 132 -1.57 15.95 -25.07
CA TYR A 132 -0.44 15.55 -24.22
C TYR A 132 0.74 14.98 -25.01
N GLN A 133 0.72 15.08 -26.35
CA GLN A 133 1.78 14.60 -27.24
C GLN A 133 2.16 13.14 -26.98
N VAL A 134 1.17 12.30 -26.73
CA VAL A 134 1.33 10.87 -26.45
C VAL A 134 1.89 10.20 -27.72
N PRO A 135 3.12 9.66 -27.68
CA PRO A 135 3.77 9.13 -28.87
C PRO A 135 3.14 7.83 -29.38
N THR A 136 2.49 7.04 -28.53
CA THR A 136 1.95 5.74 -28.95
C THR A 136 0.65 5.38 -28.25
N ILE A 137 -0.33 4.98 -29.06
CA ILE A 137 -1.57 4.35 -28.62
C ILE A 137 -1.55 2.91 -29.12
N LYS A 138 -1.72 1.95 -28.21
CA LYS A 138 -1.77 0.52 -28.55
C LYS A 138 -3.07 -0.12 -28.07
N LEU A 139 -3.47 -1.18 -28.77
CA LEU A 139 -4.49 -2.09 -28.27
C LEU A 139 -3.81 -3.20 -27.45
N THR A 140 -4.42 -3.52 -26.31
CA THR A 140 -3.98 -4.60 -25.43
C THR A 140 -4.73 -5.89 -25.76
N GLY A 141 -4.17 -7.05 -25.40
CA GLY A 141 -4.84 -8.34 -25.56
C GLY A 141 -6.12 -8.50 -24.72
N GLY A 142 -6.37 -7.60 -23.77
CA GLY A 142 -7.62 -7.52 -23.02
C GLY A 142 -8.68 -6.60 -23.64
N GLU A 143 -8.55 -6.26 -24.92
CA GLU A 143 -9.49 -5.39 -25.67
C GLU A 143 -9.61 -3.98 -25.07
N ARG A 144 -8.51 -3.46 -24.50
CA ARG A 144 -8.41 -2.10 -23.97
C ARG A 144 -7.42 -1.28 -24.78
N ILE A 145 -7.66 0.02 -24.83
CA ILE A 145 -6.71 0.99 -25.38
C ILE A 145 -5.75 1.41 -24.27
N GLU A 146 -4.45 1.41 -24.55
CA GLU A 146 -3.40 1.92 -23.64
C GLU A 146 -2.56 2.97 -24.37
N SER A 147 -2.38 4.13 -23.73
CA SER A 147 -1.53 5.23 -24.18
C SER A 147 -0.24 5.31 -23.35
N PHE A 148 0.90 5.45 -24.02
CA PHE A 148 2.24 5.66 -23.43
C PHE A 148 2.84 6.96 -23.93
#